data_AF-A0A378J102-F1
#
_entry.id   AF-A0A378J102-F1
#
_cell.length_a   1.000
_cell.length_b   1.000
_cell.length_c   1.000
_cell.angle_alpha   90.00
_cell.angle_beta   90.00
_cell.angle_gamma   90.00
#
_symmetry.space_group_name_H-M   'P 1'
#
loop_
_entity.id
_entity.type
_entity.pdbx_description
1 polymer ?
#
loop_
_entity_poly.entity_id
_entity_poly.type
_entity_poly.pdbx_seq_one_letter_code
_entity_poly.pdbx_strand_id
1 'polypeptide(L)'
;MQMFKKMALLALISALLPLAAQASLTLYTTSWSMYGENSYEYDGAYKNGRPYGQLSYVSNPAMVAQFNKADVVAWSFLQVWNSNDPNQAFYQIPSEWSGLLHFDDLWGELPLEGSWISPLPPETKDFLTFCEANKGACASVQINGNTGEKELFNYTDQKGVGQLNSFGAFINSNKYKAKRIIAIGGANTVENKGISTATFDAIFANQDKFLMQFKAWMTHFKNLKGVDYDFEPPIDLQTGGQLPPDAKTSTDYKRLFDLVKASRKTLGSDTYISVTVTANKDYLERINQSVEGGWFKQIAAYVDSVNVMTYDLHGPWNQSGDPYTSIHAYLKHPATSRKDEFAINYATDAITEQVLAYGMPKEKLQVGLAAYGRGFSGVERGDDSSYPGFEQPWRGASHFTAAYTKQDGLLPYNSVTKVMNELGYKSYQIQTADDVAGIPFITGAYLYNPVAKQFIGYQSPAVVKSVCEFIKTKQLKGVILWSADTDLPVTNPDSLVATYKSVCN
;
A
#
# COMPACT_ATOMS: atom_id res chain seq x y z
N MET A 1 -24.18 74.43 7.76
CA MET A 1 -22.91 73.92 7.18
C MET A 1 -22.63 72.58 7.83
N GLN A 2 -22.64 71.50 7.03
CA GLN A 2 -21.83 70.27 7.12
C GLN A 2 -21.23 69.93 8.51
N MET A 3 -21.30 68.72 9.06
CA MET A 3 -21.11 67.41 8.42
C MET A 3 -21.04 66.31 9.51
N PHE A 4 -21.15 65.05 9.06
CA PHE A 4 -20.75 63.78 9.70
C PHE A 4 -21.68 63.05 10.69
N LYS A 5 -22.53 62.20 10.11
CA LYS A 5 -22.93 60.89 10.66
C LYS A 5 -21.70 59.98 10.76
N LYS A 6 -21.45 59.37 11.92
CA LYS A 6 -20.60 58.17 12.04
C LYS A 6 -21.48 56.98 12.43
N MET A 7 -21.74 56.08 11.48
CA MET A 7 -22.16 54.71 11.75
C MET A 7 -20.96 53.96 12.32
N ALA A 8 -21.11 53.38 13.51
CA ALA A 8 -20.18 52.40 14.04
C ALA A 8 -20.50 51.04 13.38
N LEU A 9 -19.62 50.59 12.49
CA LEU A 9 -19.63 49.23 11.98
C LEU A 9 -18.76 48.38 12.93
N LEU A 10 -19.39 47.59 13.81
CA LEU A 10 -18.70 46.53 14.52
C LEU A 10 -18.37 45.42 13.51
N ALA A 11 -17.13 45.37 13.05
CA ALA A 11 -16.62 44.19 12.36
C ALA A 11 -16.26 43.14 13.42
N LEU A 12 -17.12 42.13 13.61
CA LEU A 12 -16.68 40.88 14.22
C LEU A 12 -15.74 40.20 13.23
N ILE A 13 -14.43 40.35 13.44
CA ILE A 13 -13.44 39.45 12.84
C ILE A 13 -13.54 38.14 13.63
N SER A 14 -14.41 37.24 13.20
CA SER A 14 -14.30 35.84 13.56
C SER A 14 -13.06 35.30 12.84
N ALA A 15 -11.91 35.41 13.48
CA ALA A 15 -10.76 34.59 13.13
C ALA A 15 -11.15 33.14 13.44
N LEU A 16 -11.77 32.47 12.45
CA LEU A 16 -11.77 31.03 12.37
C LEU A 16 -10.29 30.63 12.23
N LEU A 17 -9.62 30.45 13.37
CA LEU A 17 -8.43 29.60 13.40
C LEU A 17 -8.87 28.30 12.73
N PRO A 18 -8.26 27.87 11.62
CA PRO A 18 -8.56 26.56 11.08
C PRO A 18 -8.26 25.59 12.22
N LEU A 19 -9.25 24.80 12.65
CA LEU A 19 -8.93 23.59 13.40
C LEU A 19 -7.85 22.91 12.59
N ALA A 20 -6.66 22.74 13.16
CA ALA A 20 -5.58 22.03 12.49
C ALA A 20 -6.17 20.68 12.06
N ALA A 21 -6.41 20.52 10.76
CA ALA A 21 -6.96 19.29 10.23
C ALA A 21 -5.95 18.20 10.59
N GLN A 22 -6.39 17.26 11.42
CA GLN A 22 -5.57 16.17 11.88
C GLN A 22 -5.07 15.39 10.66
N ALA A 23 -3.76 15.15 10.58
CA ALA A 23 -3.20 14.44 9.45
C ALA A 23 -3.68 12.97 9.44
N SER A 24 -4.30 12.59 8.33
CA SER A 24 -4.95 11.30 8.13
C SER A 24 -3.93 10.17 8.00
N LEU A 25 -4.23 9.02 8.60
CA LEU A 25 -3.50 7.77 8.42
C LEU A 25 -4.38 6.75 7.67
N THR A 26 -3.93 6.35 6.48
CA THR A 26 -4.50 5.22 5.75
C THR A 26 -3.57 4.02 5.89
N LEU A 27 -4.06 2.91 6.46
CA LEU A 27 -3.28 1.67 6.58
C LEU A 27 -3.66 0.69 5.47
N TYR A 28 -2.67 0.22 4.73
CA TYR A 28 -2.85 -0.92 3.83
C TYR A 28 -2.57 -2.20 4.60
N THR A 29 -3.37 -3.22 4.30
CA THR A 29 -3.31 -4.49 4.99
C THR A 29 -3.68 -5.62 4.04
N THR A 30 -3.03 -6.77 4.19
CA THR A 30 -3.15 -7.90 3.26
C THR A 30 -4.08 -8.98 3.81
N SER A 31 -4.41 -10.01 3.05
CA SER A 31 -5.32 -11.07 3.52
C SER A 31 -4.67 -12.13 4.42
N TRP A 32 -3.35 -12.07 4.60
CA TRP A 32 -2.53 -12.94 5.45
C TRP A 32 -1.21 -12.23 5.85
N SER A 33 -0.47 -12.80 6.82
CA SER A 33 0.87 -12.31 7.18
C SER A 33 1.87 -12.61 6.06
N MET A 34 1.96 -11.68 5.09
CA MET A 34 2.77 -11.81 3.88
C MET A 34 4.24 -12.07 4.20
N TYR A 35 4.73 -11.49 5.29
CA TYR A 35 6.17 -11.45 5.59
C TYR A 35 6.58 -11.95 6.98
N GLY A 36 5.62 -12.35 7.83
CA GLY A 36 5.89 -12.73 9.22
C GLY A 36 5.32 -14.10 9.62
N GLU A 37 5.67 -14.52 10.85
CA GLU A 37 5.15 -15.74 11.49
C GLU A 37 3.92 -15.51 12.39
N ASN A 38 3.57 -14.23 12.62
CA ASN A 38 2.46 -13.87 13.51
C ASN A 38 1.11 -14.12 12.84
N SER A 39 0.16 -14.58 13.63
CA SER A 39 -1.18 -14.87 13.15
C SER A 39 -1.96 -13.57 12.90
N TYR A 40 -2.62 -13.49 11.76
CA TYR A 40 -3.38 -12.31 11.33
C TYR A 40 -4.77 -12.31 12.00
N GLU A 41 -5.34 -11.15 12.35
CA GLU A 41 -6.69 -11.13 12.97
C GLU A 41 -7.69 -11.73 11.98
N TYR A 42 -8.44 -12.75 12.42
CA TYR A 42 -9.36 -13.55 11.60
C TYR A 42 -8.72 -14.49 10.59
N ASP A 43 -7.40 -14.71 10.67
CA ASP A 43 -6.78 -15.81 9.96
C ASP A 43 -7.44 -17.12 10.40
N GLY A 44 -8.16 -17.69 9.46
CA GLY A 44 -8.94 -18.87 9.64
C GLY A 44 -8.15 -20.14 9.47
N ALA A 45 -6.81 -20.18 9.44
CA ALA A 45 -6.10 -21.46 9.44
C ALA A 45 -4.61 -21.45 9.73
N TYR A 46 -3.94 -20.31 9.79
CA TYR A 46 -2.49 -20.36 9.78
C TYR A 46 -1.87 -20.43 11.19
N LYS A 47 -1.39 -21.63 11.54
CA LYS A 47 -0.19 -21.74 12.36
C LYS A 47 0.89 -22.36 11.50
N ASN A 48 1.95 -21.60 11.22
CA ASN A 48 3.18 -22.10 10.58
C ASN A 48 3.48 -23.54 11.05
N GLY A 49 3.38 -24.51 10.14
CA GLY A 49 3.73 -25.90 10.40
C GLY A 49 2.67 -26.79 11.07
N ARG A 50 1.36 -26.43 11.07
CA ARG A 50 0.28 -27.35 11.48
C ARG A 50 -0.56 -27.82 10.29
N PRO A 51 -1.03 -29.09 10.29
CA PRO A 51 -2.01 -29.55 9.31
C PRO A 51 -3.29 -28.71 9.42
N TYR A 52 -3.86 -28.33 8.27
CA TYR A 52 -5.05 -27.49 8.09
C TYR A 52 -6.36 -27.99 8.79
N GLY A 53 -6.33 -29.12 9.51
CA GLY A 53 -7.52 -29.76 10.09
C GLY A 53 -7.88 -29.37 11.53
N GLN A 54 -7.29 -28.33 12.12
CA GLN A 54 -7.60 -27.88 13.50
C GLN A 54 -7.73 -26.36 13.58
N LEU A 55 -8.77 -25.84 12.92
CA LEU A 55 -9.00 -24.41 12.74
C LEU A 55 -9.66 -23.83 14.00
N SER A 56 -8.93 -22.95 14.70
CA SER A 56 -9.45 -22.12 15.78
C SER A 56 -9.29 -20.68 15.38
N TYR A 57 -10.33 -19.87 15.57
CA TYR A 57 -10.23 -18.43 15.36
C TYR A 57 -9.04 -17.81 16.05
N VAL A 58 -8.15 -17.20 15.27
CA VAL A 58 -7.10 -16.37 15.81
C VAL A 58 -7.70 -15.03 16.23
N SER A 59 -7.52 -14.68 17.50
CA SER A 59 -7.60 -13.29 17.94
C SER A 59 -6.21 -12.69 18.05
N ASN A 60 -6.02 -11.57 17.38
CA ASN A 60 -4.90 -10.66 17.43
C ASN A 60 -5.40 -9.24 17.86
N PRO A 61 -5.60 -9.03 19.18
CA PRO A 61 -6.05 -7.73 19.70
C PRO A 61 -5.06 -6.59 19.43
N ALA A 62 -3.78 -6.90 19.23
CA ALA A 62 -2.77 -5.90 18.87
C ALA A 62 -3.01 -5.33 17.47
N MET A 63 -3.32 -6.18 16.49
CA MET A 63 -3.68 -5.75 15.14
C MET A 63 -4.99 -4.94 15.14
N VAL A 64 -6.00 -5.36 15.91
CA VAL A 64 -7.23 -4.57 16.08
C VAL A 64 -6.94 -3.19 16.67
N ALA A 65 -6.09 -3.12 17.70
CA ALA A 65 -5.68 -1.86 18.30
C ALA A 65 -4.96 -0.95 17.29
N GLN A 66 -4.13 -1.54 16.42
CA GLN A 66 -3.41 -0.84 15.36
C GLN A 66 -4.33 -0.33 14.26
N PHE A 67 -5.25 -1.15 13.74
CA PHE A 67 -6.25 -0.71 12.76
C PHE A 67 -7.11 0.43 13.30
N ASN A 68 -7.43 0.39 14.59
CA ASN A 68 -8.18 1.45 15.26
C ASN A 68 -7.37 2.74 15.51
N LYS A 69 -6.08 2.77 15.17
CA LYS A 69 -5.30 4.01 15.06
C LYS A 69 -5.46 4.67 13.68
N ALA A 70 -5.92 3.95 12.67
CA ALA A 70 -6.10 4.48 11.33
C ALA A 70 -7.41 5.25 11.18
N ASP A 71 -7.42 6.19 10.26
CA ASP A 71 -8.63 6.87 9.79
C ASP A 71 -9.31 6.03 8.69
N VAL A 72 -8.49 5.37 7.86
CA VAL A 72 -8.90 4.44 6.80
C VAL A 72 -8.04 3.18 6.86
N VAL A 73 -8.64 2.00 6.67
CA VAL A 73 -7.94 0.73 6.45
C VAL A 73 -8.35 0.18 5.09
N ALA A 74 -7.36 -0.04 4.23
CA ALA A 74 -7.52 -0.58 2.88
C ALA A 74 -7.15 -2.07 2.86
N TRP A 75 -8.15 -2.94 2.66
CA TRP A 75 -7.94 -4.37 2.44
C TRP A 75 -7.38 -4.59 1.05
N SER A 76 -6.19 -5.19 0.98
CA SER A 76 -5.35 -5.27 -0.22
C SER A 76 -4.99 -6.71 -0.55
N PHE A 77 -4.95 -7.15 -1.80
CA PHE A 77 -5.65 -6.54 -2.92
C PHE A 77 -6.88 -7.38 -3.24
N LEU A 78 -7.76 -6.89 -4.09
CA LEU A 78 -8.66 -7.73 -4.86
C LEU A 78 -8.35 -7.49 -6.34
N GLN A 79 -8.70 -8.45 -7.18
CA GLN A 79 -8.46 -8.40 -8.63
C GLN A 79 -9.78 -8.45 -9.39
N VAL A 80 -9.73 -8.18 -10.70
CA VAL A 80 -10.89 -8.23 -11.57
C VAL A 80 -10.63 -9.24 -12.67
N TRP A 81 -11.58 -10.14 -12.89
CA TRP A 81 -11.43 -11.19 -13.88
C TRP A 81 -11.21 -10.60 -15.27
N ASN A 82 -10.24 -11.18 -15.98
CA ASN A 82 -9.95 -10.87 -17.36
C ASN A 82 -9.79 -12.18 -18.14
N SER A 83 -10.85 -12.62 -18.82
CA SER A 83 -10.80 -13.84 -19.65
C SER A 83 -9.85 -13.71 -20.85
N ASN A 84 -9.40 -12.50 -21.18
CA ASN A 84 -8.45 -12.23 -22.25
C ASN A 84 -7.02 -12.07 -21.73
N ASP A 85 -6.77 -12.21 -20.43
CA ASP A 85 -5.40 -12.18 -19.90
C ASP A 85 -4.64 -13.41 -20.40
N PRO A 86 -3.60 -13.23 -21.25
CA PRO A 86 -2.81 -14.35 -21.74
C PRO A 86 -2.12 -15.13 -20.60
N ASN A 87 -1.87 -14.49 -19.46
CA ASN A 87 -1.27 -15.11 -18.29
C ASN A 87 -2.23 -15.99 -17.49
N GLN A 88 -3.53 -15.94 -17.79
CA GLN A 88 -4.56 -16.73 -17.12
C GLN A 88 -5.42 -17.56 -18.09
N ALA A 89 -5.14 -17.50 -19.40
CA ALA A 89 -5.93 -18.18 -20.43
C ALA A 89 -6.12 -19.70 -20.19
N PHE A 90 -5.17 -20.34 -19.51
CA PHE A 90 -5.21 -21.77 -19.20
C PHE A 90 -6.22 -22.16 -18.12
N TYR A 91 -6.69 -21.21 -17.31
CA TYR A 91 -7.71 -21.46 -16.28
C TYR A 91 -9.15 -21.47 -16.82
N GLN A 92 -9.34 -21.22 -18.11
CA GLN A 92 -10.66 -21.23 -18.78
C GLN A 92 -11.69 -20.35 -18.07
N ILE A 93 -11.27 -19.16 -17.66
CA ILE A 93 -12.13 -18.19 -16.98
C ILE A 93 -13.32 -17.86 -17.90
N PRO A 94 -14.57 -18.05 -17.43
CA PRO A 94 -15.75 -17.74 -18.24
C PRO A 94 -15.74 -16.28 -18.68
N SER A 95 -16.02 -16.03 -19.96
CA SER A 95 -15.97 -14.67 -20.52
C SER A 95 -17.02 -13.75 -19.90
N GLU A 96 -18.14 -14.31 -19.42
CA GLU A 96 -19.15 -13.60 -18.67
C GLU A 96 -18.70 -13.18 -17.26
N TRP A 97 -17.52 -13.61 -16.78
CA TRP A 97 -16.94 -13.13 -15.53
C TRP A 97 -16.05 -11.91 -15.73
N SER A 98 -15.61 -11.62 -16.96
CA SER A 98 -14.77 -10.45 -17.24
C SER A 98 -15.38 -9.15 -16.70
N GLY A 99 -14.60 -8.39 -15.93
CA GLY A 99 -15.07 -7.18 -15.24
C GLY A 99 -15.71 -7.40 -13.87
N LEU A 100 -15.82 -8.64 -13.39
CA LEU A 100 -16.24 -8.92 -12.01
C LEU A 100 -15.02 -8.89 -11.08
N LEU A 101 -15.14 -8.13 -10.00
CA LEU A 101 -14.27 -8.21 -8.83
C LEU A 101 -14.36 -9.61 -8.24
N HIS A 102 -13.20 -10.14 -7.87
CA HIS A 102 -13.05 -11.40 -7.19
C HIS A 102 -11.94 -11.32 -6.14
N PHE A 103 -11.95 -12.29 -5.23
CA PHE A 103 -10.86 -12.50 -4.29
C PHE A 103 -9.68 -13.12 -5.03
N ASP A 104 -8.50 -12.53 -4.89
CA ASP A 104 -7.27 -13.05 -5.42
C ASP A 104 -6.63 -14.03 -4.45
N ASP A 105 -6.21 -15.16 -4.99
CA ASP A 105 -5.44 -16.11 -4.19
C ASP A 105 -4.31 -16.76 -4.98
N LEU A 106 -3.26 -16.00 -5.29
CA LEU A 106 -2.09 -16.58 -5.95
C LEU A 106 -1.21 -17.43 -5.02
N TRP A 107 -1.40 -17.41 -3.68
CA TRP A 107 -0.46 -18.01 -2.70
C TRP A 107 -1.00 -18.41 -1.30
N GLY A 108 -2.28 -18.25 -0.99
CA GLY A 108 -2.86 -18.24 0.36
C GLY A 108 -4.27 -18.83 0.52
N GLU A 109 -4.29 -20.15 0.68
CA GLU A 109 -5.12 -20.90 1.64
C GLU A 109 -6.56 -21.27 1.31
N LEU A 110 -6.75 -22.57 1.09
CA LEU A 110 -7.82 -23.36 1.70
C LEU A 110 -7.24 -24.52 2.52
N PRO A 111 -7.85 -24.85 3.68
CA PRO A 111 -7.78 -26.19 4.21
C PRO A 111 -8.19 -27.21 3.15
N LEU A 112 -7.57 -28.39 3.19
CA LEU A 112 -7.87 -29.53 2.31
C LEU A 112 -9.36 -29.90 2.21
N GLU A 113 -10.17 -29.44 3.17
CA GLU A 113 -11.57 -29.76 3.31
C GLU A 113 -12.21 -28.70 4.23
N GLY A 114 -13.07 -27.83 3.71
CA GLY A 114 -13.93 -26.98 4.56
C GLY A 114 -14.98 -27.77 5.36
N SER A 115 -15.05 -29.09 5.20
CA SER A 115 -16.01 -29.98 5.88
C SER A 115 -15.75 -30.23 7.36
N TRP A 116 -14.65 -29.73 7.95
CA TRP A 116 -14.27 -30.00 9.34
C TRP A 116 -14.58 -28.86 10.33
N ILE A 117 -15.05 -27.69 9.87
CA ILE A 117 -15.40 -26.57 10.78
C ILE A 117 -16.89 -26.61 11.11
N SER A 118 -17.21 -26.99 12.35
CA SER A 118 -18.56 -26.88 12.89
C SER A 118 -18.52 -26.45 14.36
N PRO A 119 -19.28 -25.41 14.76
CA PRO A 119 -20.13 -24.58 13.90
C PRO A 119 -19.30 -23.61 13.05
N LEU A 120 -19.77 -23.35 11.83
CA LEU A 120 -19.24 -22.25 11.04
C LEU A 120 -19.53 -20.92 11.76
N PRO A 121 -18.65 -19.94 11.59
CA PRO A 121 -18.88 -18.59 12.09
C PRO A 121 -20.18 -17.99 11.56
N PRO A 122 -20.90 -17.16 12.35
CA PRO A 122 -22.14 -16.52 11.89
C PRO A 122 -21.96 -15.71 10.59
N GLU A 123 -20.80 -15.06 10.42
CA GLU A 123 -20.45 -14.26 9.25
C GLU A 123 -20.27 -15.13 7.99
N THR A 124 -19.90 -16.40 8.13
CA THR A 124 -19.70 -17.31 7.00
C THR A 124 -21.01 -17.61 6.28
N LYS A 125 -22.15 -17.66 6.99
CA LYS A 125 -23.45 -17.91 6.33
C LYS A 125 -23.89 -16.73 5.45
N ASP A 126 -23.70 -15.51 5.92
CA ASP A 126 -23.99 -14.29 5.16
C ASP A 126 -23.13 -14.25 3.89
N PHE A 127 -21.84 -14.57 4.04
CA PHE A 127 -20.90 -14.61 2.93
C PHE A 127 -21.21 -15.73 1.92
N LEU A 128 -21.57 -16.94 2.37
CA LEU A 128 -22.00 -18.02 1.47
C LEU A 128 -23.27 -17.64 0.71
N THR A 129 -24.24 -17.00 1.38
CA THR A 129 -25.46 -16.47 0.74
C THR A 129 -25.11 -15.44 -0.33
N PHE A 130 -24.17 -14.55 -0.03
CA PHE A 130 -23.63 -13.59 -0.99
C PHE A 130 -22.97 -14.30 -2.18
N CYS A 131 -22.15 -15.33 -1.95
CA CYS A 131 -21.47 -16.08 -3.01
C CYS A 131 -22.42 -16.84 -3.93
N GLU A 132 -23.46 -17.48 -3.38
CA GLU A 132 -24.49 -18.16 -4.17
C GLU A 132 -25.19 -17.19 -5.13
N ALA A 133 -25.40 -15.93 -4.71
CA ALA A 133 -25.99 -14.87 -5.51
C ALA A 133 -24.99 -14.17 -6.46
N ASN A 134 -23.67 -14.34 -6.27
CA ASN A 134 -22.62 -13.62 -6.99
C ASN A 134 -21.57 -14.57 -7.58
N LYS A 135 -22.02 -15.48 -8.47
CA LYS A 135 -21.12 -16.39 -9.20
C LYS A 135 -19.98 -15.63 -9.90
N GLY A 136 -18.78 -16.21 -9.85
CA GLY A 136 -17.54 -15.59 -10.34
C GLY A 136 -16.88 -14.64 -9.34
N ALA A 137 -17.66 -13.90 -8.54
CA ALA A 137 -17.12 -13.02 -7.50
C ALA A 137 -16.49 -13.81 -6.34
N CYS A 138 -17.09 -14.96 -6.02
CA CYS A 138 -16.54 -15.95 -5.10
C CYS A 138 -15.91 -17.12 -5.87
N ALA A 139 -15.04 -16.79 -6.80
CA ALA A 139 -14.12 -17.74 -7.41
C ALA A 139 -12.69 -17.21 -7.30
N SER A 140 -11.73 -18.12 -7.39
CA SER A 140 -10.30 -17.79 -7.33
C SER A 140 -9.49 -18.89 -8.01
N VAL A 141 -8.40 -18.52 -8.64
CA VAL A 141 -7.37 -19.49 -9.06
C VAL A 141 -6.49 -19.79 -7.85
N GLN A 142 -6.34 -21.05 -7.46
CA GLN A 142 -5.52 -21.47 -6.29
C GLN A 142 -4.73 -22.73 -6.55
N ILE A 143 -3.70 -23.00 -5.74
CA ILE A 143 -3.02 -24.29 -5.71
C ILE A 143 -3.88 -25.33 -5.00
N ASN A 144 -4.27 -26.38 -5.70
CA ASN A 144 -4.91 -27.56 -5.15
C ASN A 144 -3.90 -28.33 -4.28
N GLY A 145 -4.16 -28.47 -2.98
CA GLY A 145 -3.25 -29.13 -2.05
C GLY A 145 -3.02 -30.63 -2.29
N ASN A 146 -3.90 -31.30 -3.05
CA ASN A 146 -3.76 -32.72 -3.38
C ASN A 146 -2.92 -32.95 -4.63
N THR A 147 -3.09 -32.09 -5.64
CA THR A 147 -2.42 -32.22 -6.95
C THR A 147 -1.16 -31.36 -7.04
N GLY A 148 -1.08 -30.30 -6.23
CA GLY A 148 -0.08 -29.24 -6.36
C GLY A 148 -0.32 -28.32 -7.57
N GLU A 149 -1.40 -28.53 -8.32
CA GLU A 149 -1.71 -27.78 -9.54
C GLU A 149 -2.54 -26.53 -9.24
N LYS A 150 -2.35 -25.46 -10.02
CA LYS A 150 -3.24 -24.30 -9.93
C LYS A 150 -4.54 -24.56 -10.68
N GLU A 151 -5.68 -24.40 -10.02
CA GLU A 151 -7.02 -24.69 -10.55
C GLU A 151 -8.00 -23.55 -10.23
N LEU A 152 -9.09 -23.44 -11.01
CA LEU A 152 -10.16 -22.48 -10.76
C LEU A 152 -11.16 -23.06 -9.74
N PHE A 153 -11.21 -22.46 -8.55
CA PHE A 153 -12.13 -22.84 -7.48
C PHE A 153 -13.35 -21.93 -7.45
N ASN A 154 -14.52 -22.50 -7.17
CA ASN A 154 -15.76 -21.76 -6.92
C ASN A 154 -16.26 -22.09 -5.51
N TYR A 155 -16.33 -21.10 -4.63
CA TYR A 155 -16.53 -21.27 -3.20
C TYR A 155 -17.98 -21.61 -2.77
N THR A 156 -18.83 -22.10 -3.69
CA THR A 156 -20.25 -22.36 -3.43
C THR A 156 -20.55 -23.68 -2.71
N ASP A 157 -19.57 -24.55 -2.48
CA ASP A 157 -19.80 -25.92 -1.98
C ASP A 157 -19.25 -26.18 -0.57
N GLN A 158 -18.90 -25.13 0.17
CA GLN A 158 -18.31 -25.19 1.52
C GLN A 158 -16.96 -25.92 1.61
N LYS A 159 -16.30 -26.27 0.49
CA LYS A 159 -15.01 -26.97 0.53
C LYS A 159 -13.82 -26.07 0.80
N GLY A 160 -14.05 -24.76 0.93
CA GLY A 160 -13.02 -23.84 1.39
C GLY A 160 -13.55 -22.43 1.59
N VAL A 161 -13.08 -21.78 2.66
CA VAL A 161 -13.61 -20.48 3.12
C VAL A 161 -12.52 -19.51 3.62
N GLY A 162 -11.25 -19.72 3.26
CA GLY A 162 -10.06 -19.01 3.76
C GLY A 162 -10.14 -17.48 3.78
N GLN A 163 -9.58 -16.79 2.77
CA GLN A 163 -9.59 -15.32 2.70
C GLN A 163 -10.99 -14.70 2.79
N LEU A 164 -12.01 -15.44 2.33
CA LEU A 164 -13.42 -15.04 2.41
C LEU A 164 -13.88 -14.82 3.86
N ASN A 165 -13.50 -15.71 4.78
CA ASN A 165 -13.80 -15.55 6.20
C ASN A 165 -13.02 -14.39 6.82
N SER A 166 -11.73 -14.22 6.46
CA SER A 166 -10.92 -13.12 6.97
C SER A 166 -11.50 -11.76 6.54
N PHE A 167 -11.87 -11.62 5.26
CA PHE A 167 -12.55 -10.44 4.74
C PHE A 167 -13.94 -10.25 5.37
N GLY A 168 -14.75 -11.31 5.43
CA GLY A 168 -16.08 -11.26 6.04
C GLY A 168 -16.03 -10.83 7.49
N ALA A 169 -15.09 -11.35 8.27
CA ALA A 169 -14.87 -10.94 9.65
C ALA A 169 -14.34 -9.51 9.74
N PHE A 170 -13.38 -9.12 8.88
CA PHE A 170 -12.88 -7.75 8.82
C PHE A 170 -14.00 -6.73 8.55
N ILE A 171 -14.88 -7.02 7.58
CA ILE A 171 -15.93 -6.10 7.17
C ILE A 171 -17.14 -6.16 8.11
N ASN A 172 -17.55 -7.30 8.64
CA ASN A 172 -18.73 -7.36 9.52
C ASN A 172 -18.42 -7.00 10.98
N SER A 173 -17.17 -7.07 11.42
CA SER A 173 -16.80 -6.82 12.81
C SER A 173 -17.06 -5.38 13.26
N ASN A 174 -17.65 -5.24 14.45
CA ASN A 174 -17.80 -3.96 15.14
C ASN A 174 -16.55 -3.55 15.95
N LYS A 175 -15.51 -4.38 15.98
CA LYS A 175 -14.24 -4.06 16.68
C LYS A 175 -13.47 -2.94 15.98
N TYR A 176 -13.66 -2.79 14.67
CA TYR A 176 -13.00 -1.77 13.87
C TYR A 176 -13.84 -0.50 13.79
N LYS A 177 -13.21 0.60 14.20
CA LYS A 177 -13.77 1.95 14.15
C LYS A 177 -13.33 2.70 12.90
N ALA A 178 -12.20 2.31 12.33
CA ALA A 178 -11.67 2.90 11.11
C ALA A 178 -12.62 2.67 9.92
N LYS A 179 -12.58 3.59 8.97
CA LYS A 179 -13.27 3.42 7.69
C LYS A 179 -12.61 2.27 6.92
N ARG A 180 -13.40 1.35 6.39
CA ARG A 180 -12.87 0.16 5.68
C ARG A 180 -13.13 0.29 4.19
N ILE A 181 -12.10 0.12 3.39
CA ILE A 181 -12.16 0.17 1.93
C ILE A 181 -11.46 -1.05 1.33
N ILE A 182 -11.69 -1.31 0.05
CA ILE A 182 -10.97 -2.33 -0.73
C ILE A 182 -9.99 -1.64 -1.67
N ALA A 183 -8.72 -2.06 -1.65
CA ALA A 183 -7.76 -1.71 -2.68
C ALA A 183 -7.79 -2.74 -3.81
N ILE A 184 -7.84 -2.26 -5.06
CA ILE A 184 -7.94 -3.10 -6.26
C ILE A 184 -6.69 -2.88 -7.11
N GLY A 185 -6.06 -3.97 -7.55
CA GLY A 185 -4.83 -3.93 -8.33
C GLY A 185 -3.60 -4.29 -7.50
N GLY A 186 -2.73 -3.31 -7.22
CA GLY A 186 -1.46 -3.48 -6.52
C GLY A 186 -0.27 -3.79 -7.44
N ALA A 187 0.84 -4.23 -6.87
CA ALA A 187 2.10 -4.34 -7.59
C ALA A 187 2.10 -5.40 -8.69
N ASN A 188 2.64 -5.04 -9.86
CA ASN A 188 3.03 -6.01 -10.87
C ASN A 188 4.38 -6.62 -10.46
N THR A 189 4.47 -7.95 -10.48
CA THR A 189 5.67 -8.71 -10.14
C THR A 189 5.94 -9.77 -11.20
N VAL A 190 7.17 -10.27 -11.25
CA VAL A 190 7.52 -11.39 -12.13
C VAL A 190 6.65 -12.61 -11.79
N GLU A 191 6.42 -12.84 -10.50
CA GLU A 191 5.66 -13.98 -9.97
C GLU A 191 4.17 -13.91 -10.33
N ASN A 192 3.57 -12.71 -10.28
CA ASN A 192 2.16 -12.52 -10.63
C ASN A 192 1.92 -12.19 -12.10
N LYS A 193 2.99 -12.14 -12.91
CA LYS A 193 2.95 -11.92 -14.37
C LYS A 193 2.22 -10.65 -14.80
N GLY A 194 2.27 -9.61 -13.98
CA GLY A 194 1.65 -8.32 -14.30
C GLY A 194 0.11 -8.31 -14.17
N ILE A 195 -0.43 -9.09 -13.22
CA ILE A 195 -1.88 -9.26 -13.04
C ILE A 195 -2.63 -7.95 -12.82
N SER A 196 -2.02 -6.96 -12.14
CA SER A 196 -2.65 -5.68 -11.87
C SER A 196 -2.94 -4.91 -13.18
N THR A 197 -2.03 -4.97 -14.15
CA THR A 197 -2.28 -4.41 -15.50
C THR A 197 -3.50 -5.05 -16.15
N ALA A 198 -3.61 -6.38 -16.10
CA ALA A 198 -4.74 -7.10 -16.67
C ALA A 198 -6.07 -6.81 -15.93
N THR A 199 -6.02 -6.63 -14.61
CA THR A 199 -7.15 -6.21 -13.77
C THR A 199 -7.71 -4.87 -14.24
N PHE A 200 -6.87 -3.86 -14.42
CA PHE A 200 -7.32 -2.54 -14.88
C PHE A 200 -7.80 -2.54 -16.33
N ASP A 201 -7.15 -3.29 -17.23
CA ASP A 201 -7.65 -3.47 -18.61
C ASP A 201 -9.07 -4.06 -18.61
N ALA A 202 -9.37 -5.03 -17.73
CA ALA A 202 -10.71 -5.59 -17.59
C ALA A 202 -11.71 -4.60 -16.99
N ILE A 203 -11.31 -3.80 -15.99
CA ILE A 203 -12.15 -2.74 -15.42
C ILE A 203 -12.50 -1.71 -16.49
N PHE A 204 -11.51 -1.23 -17.26
CA PHE A 204 -11.74 -0.23 -18.30
C PHE A 204 -12.67 -0.76 -19.40
N ALA A 205 -12.54 -2.02 -19.77
CA ALA A 205 -13.42 -2.65 -20.76
C ALA A 205 -14.84 -2.92 -20.24
N ASN A 206 -15.03 -3.04 -18.92
CA ASN A 206 -16.29 -3.49 -18.30
C ASN A 206 -16.76 -2.56 -17.17
N GLN A 207 -16.48 -1.27 -17.28
CA GLN A 207 -16.63 -0.29 -16.19
C GLN A 207 -17.99 -0.34 -15.49
N ASP A 208 -19.10 -0.31 -16.23
CA ASP A 208 -20.43 -0.26 -15.63
C ASP A 208 -20.75 -1.54 -14.85
N LYS A 209 -20.33 -2.69 -15.39
CA LYS A 209 -20.50 -3.99 -14.73
C LYS A 209 -19.71 -4.06 -13.43
N PHE A 210 -18.45 -3.65 -13.47
CA PHE A 210 -17.60 -3.55 -12.30
C PHE A 210 -18.21 -2.64 -11.22
N LEU A 211 -18.64 -1.43 -11.58
CA LEU A 211 -19.21 -0.47 -10.63
C LEU A 211 -20.57 -0.91 -10.06
N MET A 212 -21.43 -1.53 -10.87
CA MET A 212 -22.70 -2.08 -10.37
C MET A 212 -22.47 -3.21 -9.38
N GLN A 213 -21.50 -4.10 -9.65
CA GLN A 213 -21.14 -5.16 -8.73
C GLN A 213 -20.56 -4.59 -7.43
N PHE A 214 -19.60 -3.65 -7.50
CA PHE A 214 -19.02 -3.02 -6.31
C PHE A 214 -20.10 -2.32 -5.46
N LYS A 215 -21.05 -1.65 -6.09
CA LYS A 215 -22.21 -1.06 -5.40
C LYS A 215 -23.06 -2.11 -4.68
N ALA A 216 -23.28 -3.27 -5.31
CA ALA A 216 -23.99 -4.38 -4.67
C ALA A 216 -23.23 -4.90 -3.45
N TRP A 217 -21.90 -5.01 -3.52
CA TRP A 217 -21.05 -5.38 -2.38
C TRP A 217 -21.17 -4.36 -1.24
N MET A 218 -21.09 -3.06 -1.52
CA MET A 218 -21.27 -2.02 -0.50
C MET A 218 -22.67 -2.04 0.14
N THR A 219 -23.69 -2.40 -0.65
CA THR A 219 -25.07 -2.52 -0.15
C THR A 219 -25.23 -3.70 0.79
N HIS A 220 -24.61 -4.83 0.46
CA HIS A 220 -24.63 -6.04 1.28
C HIS A 220 -23.75 -5.88 2.53
N PHE A 221 -22.49 -5.51 2.34
CA PHE A 221 -21.50 -5.29 3.38
C PHE A 221 -21.51 -3.83 3.87
N LYS A 222 -22.40 -3.52 4.81
CA LYS A 222 -22.66 -2.14 5.28
C LYS A 222 -21.44 -1.36 5.77
N ASN A 223 -20.38 -2.06 6.18
CA ASN A 223 -19.15 -1.51 6.71
C ASN A 223 -18.05 -1.33 5.67
N LEU A 224 -18.25 -1.80 4.44
CA LEU A 224 -17.45 -1.44 3.28
C LEU A 224 -17.85 -0.03 2.85
N LYS A 225 -16.91 0.91 2.95
CA LYS A 225 -17.17 2.35 2.78
C LYS A 225 -16.49 2.97 1.57
N GLY A 226 -15.79 2.20 0.74
CA GLY A 226 -15.02 2.79 -0.33
C GLY A 226 -14.11 1.84 -1.09
N VAL A 227 -13.45 2.42 -2.08
CA VAL A 227 -12.52 1.78 -3.01
C VAL A 227 -11.25 2.60 -3.13
N ASP A 228 -10.12 1.93 -3.16
CA ASP A 228 -8.85 2.46 -3.62
C ASP A 228 -8.49 1.81 -4.96
N TYR A 229 -8.20 2.63 -5.97
CA TYR A 229 -7.66 2.16 -7.24
C TYR A 229 -6.14 2.23 -7.17
N ASP A 230 -5.51 1.09 -6.88
CA ASP A 230 -4.05 0.98 -6.80
C ASP A 230 -3.47 0.58 -8.16
N PHE A 231 -3.41 1.58 -9.05
CA PHE A 231 -3.01 1.38 -10.43
C PHE A 231 -1.51 1.57 -10.61
N GLU A 232 -0.79 0.45 -10.49
CA GLU A 232 0.66 0.44 -10.62
C GLU A 232 1.12 0.33 -12.08
N PRO A 233 2.24 1.00 -12.44
CA PRO A 233 2.85 0.89 -13.76
C PRO A 233 3.18 -0.54 -14.19
N PRO A 234 3.23 -0.81 -15.51
CA PRO A 234 3.72 -2.08 -16.02
C PRO A 234 5.21 -2.24 -15.71
N ILE A 235 5.64 -3.49 -15.56
CA ILE A 235 7.03 -3.88 -15.33
C ILE A 235 7.55 -4.73 -16.49
N ASP A 236 8.87 -4.81 -16.59
CA ASP A 236 9.54 -5.85 -17.35
C ASP A 236 9.39 -7.18 -16.59
N LEU A 237 8.71 -8.16 -17.21
CA LEU A 237 8.41 -9.44 -16.57
C LEU A 237 9.63 -10.37 -16.42
N GLN A 238 10.81 -10.00 -16.92
CA GLN A 238 12.05 -10.76 -16.71
C GLN A 238 12.82 -10.23 -15.51
N THR A 239 12.86 -8.90 -15.35
CA THR A 239 13.70 -8.22 -14.36
C THR A 239 12.91 -7.68 -13.16
N GLY A 240 11.59 -7.52 -13.29
CA GLY A 240 10.76 -6.86 -12.29
C GLY A 240 10.84 -5.33 -12.29
N GLY A 241 11.68 -4.75 -13.15
CA GLY A 241 11.88 -3.30 -13.22
C GLY A 241 10.67 -2.59 -13.84
N GLN A 242 10.27 -1.44 -13.27
CA GLN A 242 9.23 -0.58 -13.85
C GLN A 242 9.62 -0.15 -15.27
N LEU A 243 8.71 -0.33 -16.24
CA LEU A 243 8.90 0.14 -17.61
C LEU A 243 8.70 1.67 -17.67
N PRO A 244 9.39 2.39 -18.57
CA PRO A 244 9.17 3.84 -18.75
C PRO A 244 7.76 4.14 -19.27
N PRO A 245 7.25 5.36 -19.03
CA PRO A 245 5.91 5.73 -19.48
C PRO A 245 5.86 5.87 -21.00
N ASP A 246 4.75 5.45 -21.60
CA ASP A 246 4.56 5.36 -23.04
C ASP A 246 3.20 5.96 -23.48
N ALA A 247 2.82 5.75 -24.75
CA ALA A 247 1.51 6.19 -25.25
C ALA A 247 0.32 5.54 -24.54
N LYS A 248 0.45 4.27 -24.14
CA LYS A 248 -0.59 3.55 -23.39
C LYS A 248 -0.80 4.19 -22.03
N THR A 249 0.28 4.63 -21.37
CA THR A 249 0.23 5.31 -20.06
C THR A 249 -0.78 6.47 -20.05
N SER A 250 -0.72 7.41 -21.00
CA SER A 250 -1.71 8.49 -21.05
C SER A 250 -3.15 7.98 -21.28
N THR A 251 -3.31 6.95 -22.11
CA THR A 251 -4.63 6.38 -22.39
C THR A 251 -5.22 5.73 -21.14
N ASP A 252 -4.42 4.95 -20.41
CA ASP A 252 -4.87 4.24 -19.22
C ASP A 252 -5.19 5.21 -18.08
N TYR A 253 -4.37 6.24 -17.85
CA TYR A 253 -4.66 7.22 -16.80
C TYR A 253 -5.86 8.13 -17.15
N LYS A 254 -6.14 8.35 -18.44
CA LYS A 254 -7.39 8.96 -18.88
C LYS A 254 -8.60 8.05 -18.58
N ARG A 255 -8.48 6.74 -18.82
CA ARG A 255 -9.52 5.76 -18.48
C ARG A 255 -9.72 5.63 -16.97
N LEU A 256 -8.64 5.67 -16.19
CA LEU A 256 -8.71 5.71 -14.73
C LEU A 256 -9.42 6.98 -14.23
N PHE A 257 -9.16 8.15 -14.84
CA PHE A 257 -9.91 9.37 -14.54
C PHE A 257 -11.41 9.19 -14.80
N ASP A 258 -11.78 8.61 -15.94
CA ASP A 258 -13.19 8.37 -16.29
C ASP A 258 -13.84 7.36 -15.35
N LEU A 259 -13.12 6.31 -14.97
CA LEU A 259 -13.53 5.33 -13.95
C LEU A 259 -13.81 6.00 -12.62
N VAL A 260 -12.91 6.83 -12.11
CA VAL A 260 -13.07 7.51 -10.81
C VAL A 260 -14.27 8.46 -10.84
N LYS A 261 -14.45 9.21 -11.95
CA LYS A 261 -15.63 10.05 -12.16
C LYS A 261 -16.93 9.24 -12.18
N ALA A 262 -16.94 8.11 -12.89
CA ALA A 262 -18.08 7.19 -12.91
C ALA A 262 -18.35 6.57 -11.54
N SER A 263 -17.30 6.25 -10.79
CA SER A 263 -17.37 5.71 -9.43
C SER A 263 -18.05 6.68 -8.48
N ARG A 264 -17.63 7.95 -8.48
CA ARG A 264 -18.27 9.00 -7.67
C ARG A 264 -19.77 9.12 -7.99
N LYS A 265 -20.13 9.06 -9.28
CA LYS A 265 -21.53 9.11 -9.72
C LYS A 265 -22.34 7.88 -9.29
N THR A 266 -21.78 6.68 -9.44
CA THR A 266 -22.50 5.41 -9.24
C THR A 266 -22.57 5.01 -7.76
N LEU A 267 -21.48 5.20 -7.02
CA LEU A 267 -21.31 4.79 -5.63
C LEU A 267 -21.78 5.86 -4.62
N GLY A 268 -21.90 7.12 -5.03
CA GLY A 268 -22.44 8.21 -4.20
C GLY A 268 -21.39 9.10 -3.52
N SER A 269 -21.88 10.17 -2.89
CA SER A 269 -21.05 11.20 -2.25
C SER A 269 -20.33 10.73 -1.00
N ASP A 270 -20.90 9.76 -0.29
CA ASP A 270 -20.40 9.33 1.02
C ASP A 270 -19.34 8.21 0.90
N THR A 271 -19.19 7.66 -0.30
CA THR A 271 -18.20 6.64 -0.63
C THR A 271 -16.81 7.24 -0.60
N TYR A 272 -15.88 6.62 0.13
CA TYR A 272 -14.48 7.01 0.09
C TYR A 272 -13.85 6.48 -1.21
N ILE A 273 -13.31 7.36 -2.04
CA ILE A 273 -12.65 6.99 -3.29
C ILE A 273 -11.23 7.51 -3.26
N SER A 274 -10.25 6.63 -3.36
CA SER A 274 -8.86 7.02 -3.52
C SER A 274 -8.22 6.40 -4.76
N VAL A 275 -7.12 7.01 -5.19
CA VAL A 275 -6.26 6.49 -6.25
C VAL A 275 -4.84 6.49 -5.73
N THR A 276 -4.17 5.35 -5.84
CA THR A 276 -2.78 5.18 -5.47
C THR A 276 -1.93 5.10 -6.74
N VAL A 277 -0.85 5.88 -6.78
CA VAL A 277 0.01 6.05 -7.97
C VAL A 277 1.49 5.93 -7.62
N THR A 278 2.29 5.58 -8.64
CA THR A 278 3.75 5.52 -8.57
C THR A 278 4.38 6.87 -8.18
N ALA A 279 5.58 6.80 -7.59
CA ALA A 279 6.43 7.94 -7.28
C ALA A 279 7.40 8.34 -8.42
N ASN A 280 7.42 7.63 -9.54
CA ASN A 280 8.31 7.95 -10.66
C ASN A 280 7.92 9.30 -11.30
N LYS A 281 8.85 10.27 -11.34
CA LYS A 281 8.57 11.65 -11.79
C LYS A 281 8.15 11.76 -13.25
N ASP A 282 8.70 10.92 -14.12
CA ASP A 282 8.34 10.90 -15.55
C ASP A 282 6.93 10.34 -15.74
N TYR A 283 6.55 9.32 -14.95
CA TYR A 283 5.17 8.85 -14.89
C TYR A 283 4.24 9.93 -14.37
N LEU A 284 4.58 10.62 -13.28
CA LEU A 284 3.75 11.69 -12.72
C LEU A 284 3.52 12.80 -13.75
N GLU A 285 4.54 13.18 -14.52
CA GLU A 285 4.38 14.10 -15.64
C GLU A 285 3.40 13.56 -16.68
N ARG A 286 3.59 12.31 -17.12
CA ARG A 286 2.73 11.68 -18.14
C ARG A 286 1.28 11.50 -17.68
N ILE A 287 1.08 11.16 -16.40
CA ILE A 287 -0.22 11.08 -15.74
C ILE A 287 -0.87 12.46 -15.80
N ASN A 288 -0.17 13.51 -15.39
CA ASN A 288 -0.72 14.86 -15.41
C ASN A 288 -1.17 15.29 -16.81
N GLN A 289 -0.42 14.92 -17.85
CA GLN A 289 -0.73 15.22 -19.25
C GLN A 289 -1.87 14.37 -19.84
N SER A 290 -2.32 13.32 -19.16
CA SER A 290 -3.39 12.42 -19.66
C SER A 290 -4.77 13.07 -19.76
N VAL A 291 -4.99 14.18 -19.08
CA VAL A 291 -6.27 14.91 -19.04
C VAL A 291 -6.02 16.40 -19.29
N GLU A 292 -6.83 17.00 -20.15
CA GLU A 292 -6.78 18.44 -20.41
C GLU A 292 -6.97 19.25 -19.12
N GLY A 293 -6.06 20.21 -18.89
CA GLY A 293 -6.03 21.02 -17.66
C GLY A 293 -5.35 20.34 -16.46
N GLY A 294 -4.78 19.15 -16.63
CA GLY A 294 -3.97 18.45 -15.63
C GLY A 294 -4.76 17.39 -14.86
N TRP A 295 -4.37 16.13 -14.96
CA TRP A 295 -5.04 15.01 -14.28
C TRP A 295 -5.14 15.23 -12.77
N PHE A 296 -4.05 15.65 -12.11
CA PHE A 296 -4.02 15.87 -10.65
C PHE A 296 -4.98 16.97 -10.19
N LYS A 297 -5.09 18.05 -10.97
CA LYS A 297 -6.05 19.12 -10.69
C LYS A 297 -7.50 18.65 -10.89
N GLN A 298 -7.76 17.93 -11.97
CA GLN A 298 -9.12 17.55 -12.37
C GLN A 298 -9.69 16.41 -11.52
N ILE A 299 -8.86 15.40 -11.18
CA ILE A 299 -9.30 14.22 -10.42
C ILE A 299 -9.77 14.58 -9.02
N ALA A 300 -9.24 15.68 -8.46
CA ALA A 300 -9.51 16.16 -7.12
C ALA A 300 -11.00 16.40 -6.84
N ALA A 301 -11.83 16.66 -7.85
CA ALA A 301 -13.28 16.81 -7.67
C ALA A 301 -14.01 15.48 -7.34
N TYR A 302 -13.38 14.34 -7.59
CA TYR A 302 -14.03 13.02 -7.54
C TYR A 302 -13.46 12.10 -6.45
N VAL A 303 -12.24 12.35 -5.99
CA VAL A 303 -11.55 11.55 -4.96
C VAL A 303 -11.60 12.18 -3.58
N ASP A 304 -11.50 11.36 -2.56
CA ASP A 304 -11.19 11.74 -1.19
C ASP A 304 -9.69 11.88 -0.97
N SER A 305 -8.87 11.05 -1.63
CA SER A 305 -7.41 11.20 -1.65
C SER A 305 -6.77 10.72 -2.94
N VAL A 306 -5.60 11.29 -3.25
CA VAL A 306 -4.59 10.68 -4.11
C VAL A 306 -3.41 10.33 -3.23
N ASN A 307 -2.94 9.09 -3.35
CA ASN A 307 -1.87 8.54 -2.55
C ASN A 307 -0.65 8.31 -3.46
N VAL A 308 0.51 8.82 -3.07
CA VAL A 308 1.75 8.62 -3.83
C VAL A 308 2.67 7.70 -3.04
N MET A 309 3.06 6.58 -3.67
CA MET A 309 3.91 5.56 -3.06
C MET A 309 5.37 6.01 -3.00
N THR A 310 5.69 6.95 -2.11
CA THR A 310 7.04 7.54 -1.95
C THR A 310 8.01 6.62 -1.22
N TYR A 311 8.00 5.34 -1.58
CA TYR A 311 8.87 4.27 -1.14
C TYR A 311 9.26 3.41 -2.35
N ASP A 312 10.14 2.43 -2.16
CA ASP A 312 10.71 1.61 -3.25
C ASP A 312 11.41 2.43 -4.34
N LEU A 313 11.99 3.56 -3.93
CA LEU A 313 12.83 4.38 -4.80
C LEU A 313 14.21 3.74 -5.09
N HIS A 314 14.64 2.80 -4.24
CA HIS A 314 15.93 2.11 -4.35
C HIS A 314 15.81 0.67 -3.86
N GLY A 315 16.56 -0.25 -4.46
CA GLY A 315 16.58 -1.65 -4.03
C GLY A 315 17.30 -2.58 -5.00
N PRO A 316 17.40 -3.87 -4.68
CA PRO A 316 18.33 -4.80 -5.33
C PRO A 316 17.79 -5.38 -6.66
N TRP A 317 17.11 -4.58 -7.48
CA TRP A 317 16.48 -5.03 -8.73
C TRP A 317 17.27 -4.67 -10.00
N ASN A 318 18.06 -3.59 -9.99
CA ASN A 318 18.83 -3.16 -11.16
C ASN A 318 20.19 -2.59 -10.77
N GLN A 319 21.22 -3.43 -10.77
CA GLN A 319 22.58 -3.03 -10.42
C GLN A 319 23.19 -2.05 -11.42
N SER A 320 22.82 -2.09 -12.69
CA SER A 320 23.38 -1.21 -13.70
C SER A 320 22.84 0.21 -13.61
N GLY A 321 21.56 0.36 -13.22
CA GLY A 321 20.90 1.67 -13.06
C GLY A 321 20.99 2.23 -11.65
N ASP A 322 21.12 1.38 -10.63
CA ASP A 322 21.23 1.77 -9.23
C ASP A 322 22.40 1.02 -8.56
N PRO A 323 23.67 1.33 -8.93
CA PRO A 323 24.84 0.51 -8.57
C PRO A 323 25.29 0.64 -7.11
N TYR A 324 24.77 1.60 -6.36
CA TYR A 324 25.20 1.89 -4.98
C TYR A 324 24.05 1.73 -3.99
N THR A 325 24.37 1.42 -2.74
CA THR A 325 23.39 1.32 -1.66
C THR A 325 22.75 2.67 -1.36
N SER A 326 21.42 2.69 -1.27
CA SER A 326 20.63 3.86 -0.89
C SER A 326 19.37 3.45 -0.12
N ILE A 327 18.67 4.41 0.49
CA ILE A 327 17.45 4.18 1.27
C ILE A 327 16.25 4.39 0.38
N HIS A 328 15.39 3.36 0.30
CA HIS A 328 14.25 3.32 -0.61
C HIS A 328 13.08 4.28 -0.29
N ALA A 329 13.06 4.90 0.88
CA ALA A 329 11.93 5.70 1.37
C ALA A 329 12.40 6.97 2.10
N TYR A 330 13.33 7.71 1.47
CA TYR A 330 13.80 9.00 1.97
C TYR A 330 12.67 10.03 2.03
N LEU A 331 12.69 10.85 3.08
CA LEU A 331 11.94 12.12 3.09
C LEU A 331 12.58 13.12 2.13
N LYS A 332 13.90 13.30 2.24
CA LYS A 332 14.73 14.16 1.38
C LYS A 332 16.05 13.44 1.09
N HIS A 333 16.43 13.41 -0.18
CA HIS A 333 17.68 12.77 -0.60
C HIS A 333 18.88 13.61 -0.12
N PRO A 334 19.92 13.00 0.48
CA PRO A 334 21.12 13.73 0.85
C PRO A 334 21.85 14.28 -0.38
N ALA A 335 22.57 15.38 -0.22
CA ALA A 335 23.48 15.85 -1.27
C ALA A 335 24.61 14.82 -1.45
N THR A 336 24.85 14.40 -2.69
CA THR A 336 25.88 13.41 -3.03
C THR A 336 26.57 13.77 -4.33
N SER A 337 27.87 13.46 -4.43
CA SER A 337 28.63 13.55 -5.68
C SER A 337 28.25 12.48 -6.70
N ARG A 338 27.50 11.43 -6.28
CA ARG A 338 27.08 10.30 -7.11
C ARG A 338 25.70 10.46 -7.73
N LYS A 339 25.11 11.66 -7.65
CA LYS A 339 23.72 11.93 -8.05
C LYS A 339 23.37 11.49 -9.48
N ASP A 340 24.35 11.46 -10.38
CA ASP A 340 24.19 11.12 -11.80
C ASP A 340 24.41 9.61 -12.06
N GLU A 341 24.81 8.86 -11.04
CA GLU A 341 25.00 7.41 -11.07
C GLU A 341 23.77 6.65 -10.54
N PHE A 342 22.84 7.33 -9.85
CA PHE A 342 21.60 6.76 -9.33
C PHE A 342 20.46 6.91 -10.34
N ALA A 343 19.69 5.84 -10.57
CA ALA A 343 18.46 5.89 -11.37
C ALA A 343 17.42 6.86 -10.77
N ILE A 344 17.36 6.96 -9.44
CA ILE A 344 16.49 7.88 -8.72
C ILE A 344 17.36 8.74 -7.80
N ASN A 345 17.29 10.06 -7.96
CA ASN A 345 18.05 11.03 -7.16
C ASN A 345 17.14 12.07 -6.48
N TYR A 346 15.89 11.70 -6.27
CA TYR A 346 14.84 12.49 -5.64
C TYR A 346 14.14 11.65 -4.56
N ALA A 347 13.37 12.32 -3.70
CA ALA A 347 12.73 11.70 -2.56
C ALA A 347 11.30 12.24 -2.37
N THR A 348 10.66 11.85 -1.26
CA THR A 348 9.27 12.20 -0.93
C THR A 348 8.98 13.70 -1.10
N ASP A 349 9.90 14.57 -0.67
CA ASP A 349 9.77 16.01 -0.77
C ASP A 349 9.62 16.50 -2.22
N ALA A 350 10.55 16.14 -3.11
CA ALA A 350 10.55 16.54 -4.50
C ALA A 350 9.37 15.96 -5.29
N ILE A 351 8.96 14.72 -4.97
CA ILE A 351 7.79 14.07 -5.56
C ILE A 351 6.51 14.82 -5.16
N THR A 352 6.40 15.18 -3.87
CA THR A 352 5.27 15.95 -3.34
C THR A 352 5.18 17.30 -4.02
N GLU A 353 6.28 18.04 -4.13
CA GLU A 353 6.30 19.36 -4.77
C GLU A 353 5.86 19.28 -6.24
N GLN A 354 6.26 18.23 -6.97
CA GLN A 354 5.83 18.04 -8.36
C GLN A 354 4.31 17.86 -8.46
N VAL A 355 3.71 17.00 -7.64
CA VAL A 355 2.26 16.74 -7.65
C VAL A 355 1.46 17.97 -7.22
N LEU A 356 1.96 18.73 -6.24
CA LEU A 356 1.37 20.01 -5.83
C LEU A 356 1.47 21.06 -6.94
N ALA A 357 2.60 21.15 -7.65
CA ALA A 357 2.78 22.05 -8.79
C ALA A 357 1.84 21.71 -9.97
N TYR A 358 1.43 20.45 -10.09
CA TYR A 358 0.38 20.01 -11.03
C TYR A 358 -1.06 20.35 -10.57
N GLY A 359 -1.21 21.00 -9.43
CA GLY A 359 -2.49 21.53 -8.96
C GLY A 359 -3.30 20.56 -8.09
N MET A 360 -2.69 19.51 -7.55
CA MET A 360 -3.32 18.67 -6.54
C MET A 360 -3.59 19.48 -5.26
N PRO A 361 -4.83 19.54 -4.75
CA PRO A 361 -5.12 20.13 -3.45
C PRO A 361 -4.40 19.39 -2.32
N LYS A 362 -3.74 20.13 -1.44
CA LYS A 362 -2.88 19.60 -0.37
C LYS A 362 -3.67 18.66 0.56
N GLU A 363 -4.89 19.06 0.91
CA GLU A 363 -5.85 18.34 1.73
C GLU A 363 -6.38 17.03 1.11
N LYS A 364 -5.98 16.71 -0.12
CA LYS A 364 -6.26 15.45 -0.81
C LYS A 364 -5.02 14.59 -1.06
N LEU A 365 -3.81 15.10 -0.83
CA LEU A 365 -2.58 14.37 -1.12
C LEU A 365 -2.06 13.62 0.11
N GLN A 366 -1.83 12.31 -0.02
CA GLN A 366 -1.09 11.49 0.94
C GLN A 366 0.23 11.00 0.35
N VAL A 367 1.27 10.92 1.18
CA VAL A 367 2.58 10.34 0.83
C VAL A 367 2.78 9.01 1.55
N GLY A 368 3.75 8.21 1.09
CA GLY A 368 3.96 6.85 1.58
C GLY A 368 4.90 6.74 2.78
N LEU A 369 4.54 5.85 3.70
CA LEU A 369 5.43 5.25 4.70
C LEU A 369 5.57 3.74 4.43
N ALA A 370 6.79 3.23 4.58
CA ALA A 370 7.15 1.84 4.41
C ALA A 370 7.47 1.20 5.77
N ALA A 371 6.63 0.27 6.22
CA ALA A 371 6.88 -0.59 7.38
C ALA A 371 7.76 -1.80 7.01
N TYR A 372 8.75 -1.58 6.17
CA TYR A 372 9.74 -2.55 5.75
C TYR A 372 11.00 -1.81 5.30
N GLY A 373 12.07 -2.56 5.07
CA GLY A 373 13.29 -2.06 4.45
C GLY A 373 13.64 -2.83 3.18
N ARG A 374 14.37 -2.17 2.28
CA ARG A 374 15.01 -2.79 1.12
C ARG A 374 16.50 -2.99 1.38
N GLY A 375 17.00 -4.18 1.05
CA GLY A 375 18.33 -4.60 1.48
C GLY A 375 19.22 -5.15 0.37
N PHE A 376 20.50 -4.89 0.52
CA PHE A 376 21.59 -5.24 -0.41
C PHE A 376 22.64 -6.09 0.31
N SER A 377 23.31 -6.97 -0.43
CA SER A 377 24.43 -7.80 0.03
C SER A 377 25.71 -7.53 -0.77
N GLY A 378 26.84 -7.99 -0.23
CA GLY A 378 28.17 -7.73 -0.80
C GLY A 378 28.62 -6.28 -0.62
N VAL A 379 28.11 -5.61 0.41
CA VAL A 379 28.33 -4.18 0.69
C VAL A 379 29.52 -4.01 1.63
N GLU A 380 30.62 -3.48 1.09
CA GLU A 380 31.80 -3.13 1.88
C GLU A 380 31.53 -1.92 2.79
N ARG A 381 32.39 -1.71 3.78
CA ARG A 381 32.21 -0.63 4.77
C ARG A 381 32.33 0.76 4.15
N GLY A 382 33.17 0.92 3.14
CA GLY A 382 33.55 2.23 2.61
C GLY A 382 34.42 3.05 3.57
N ASP A 383 34.83 4.22 3.07
CA ASP A 383 35.79 5.10 3.74
C ASP A 383 35.12 6.05 4.76
N ASP A 384 33.84 6.39 4.57
CA ASP A 384 33.11 7.23 5.52
C ASP A 384 32.82 6.44 6.80
N SER A 385 33.53 6.81 7.88
CA SER A 385 33.37 6.17 9.17
C SER A 385 32.04 6.49 9.87
N SER A 386 31.38 7.58 9.49
CA SER A 386 30.10 8.02 10.06
C SER A 386 28.93 7.27 9.43
N TYR A 387 29.06 6.93 8.14
CA TYR A 387 28.03 6.24 7.36
C TYR A 387 28.58 4.97 6.68
N PRO A 388 28.97 3.95 7.45
CA PRO A 388 29.52 2.72 6.89
C PRO A 388 28.45 2.01 6.03
N GLY A 389 28.88 1.50 4.88
CA GLY A 389 28.02 0.79 3.93
C GLY A 389 27.08 1.67 3.12
N PHE A 390 27.05 2.99 3.35
CA PHE A 390 26.23 3.94 2.61
C PHE A 390 26.91 4.37 1.30
N GLU A 391 26.14 4.46 0.20
CA GLU A 391 26.63 4.74 -1.15
C GLU A 391 27.79 3.84 -1.59
N GLN A 392 27.72 2.56 -1.22
CA GLN A 392 28.72 1.55 -1.56
C GLN A 392 28.20 0.61 -2.65
N PRO A 393 29.06 0.08 -3.53
CA PRO A 393 28.66 -0.94 -4.50
C PRO A 393 28.08 -2.17 -3.80
N TRP A 394 27.01 -2.73 -4.35
CA TRP A 394 26.41 -3.99 -3.88
C TRP A 394 26.57 -5.10 -4.92
N ARG A 395 26.21 -6.34 -4.57
CA ARG A 395 26.36 -7.55 -5.42
C ARG A 395 25.10 -8.41 -5.51
N GLY A 396 24.15 -8.27 -4.60
CA GLY A 396 22.85 -8.90 -4.68
C GLY A 396 21.88 -8.34 -3.65
N ALA A 397 20.74 -8.99 -3.52
CA ALA A 397 19.77 -8.74 -2.46
C ALA A 397 20.32 -9.21 -1.10
N SER A 398 19.92 -8.53 -0.01
CA SER A 398 20.22 -9.03 1.35
C SER A 398 19.47 -10.33 1.63
N HIS A 399 20.09 -11.26 2.34
CA HIS A 399 19.50 -12.55 2.71
C HIS A 399 19.39 -12.69 4.23
N PHE A 400 18.27 -13.25 4.69
CA PHE A 400 18.06 -13.68 6.07
C PHE A 400 17.31 -15.00 6.10
N THR A 401 17.38 -15.72 7.21
CA THR A 401 16.56 -16.93 7.38
C THR A 401 15.08 -16.56 7.51
N ALA A 402 14.20 -17.55 7.29
CA ALA A 402 12.74 -17.41 7.40
C ALA A 402 12.24 -16.87 8.75
N ALA A 403 13.08 -16.93 9.80
CA ALA A 403 12.79 -16.37 11.12
C ALA A 403 12.79 -14.83 11.17
N TYR A 404 13.17 -14.16 10.07
CA TYR A 404 13.24 -12.70 9.96
C TYR A 404 12.49 -12.15 8.73
N THR A 405 12.58 -12.84 7.59
CA THR A 405 11.86 -12.47 6.36
C THR A 405 11.67 -13.70 5.47
N LYS A 406 10.63 -13.68 4.64
CA LYS A 406 10.35 -14.71 3.63
C LYS A 406 10.83 -14.31 2.23
N GLN A 407 11.38 -13.10 2.07
CA GLN A 407 11.77 -12.55 0.78
C GLN A 407 13.16 -11.92 0.84
N ASP A 408 14.04 -12.34 -0.06
CA ASP A 408 15.35 -11.72 -0.22
C ASP A 408 15.22 -10.25 -0.65
N GLY A 409 16.09 -9.41 -0.09
CA GLY A 409 16.09 -7.97 -0.34
C GLY A 409 14.98 -7.19 0.34
N LEU A 410 14.15 -7.83 1.16
CA LEU A 410 13.10 -7.19 1.95
C LEU A 410 13.22 -7.61 3.42
N LEU A 411 13.16 -6.64 4.33
CA LEU A 411 13.13 -6.88 5.78
C LEU A 411 11.87 -6.20 6.38
N PRO A 412 10.90 -6.94 6.93
CA PRO A 412 9.77 -6.34 7.65
C PRO A 412 10.24 -5.47 8.81
N TYR A 413 9.56 -4.36 9.07
CA TYR A 413 9.97 -3.45 10.14
C TYR A 413 9.94 -4.11 11.53
N ASN A 414 8.97 -4.98 11.78
CA ASN A 414 8.89 -5.77 13.01
C ASN A 414 10.06 -6.76 13.23
N SER A 415 10.88 -7.01 12.20
CA SER A 415 12.12 -7.81 12.31
C SER A 415 13.38 -6.97 12.56
N VAL A 416 13.32 -5.64 12.42
CA VAL A 416 14.48 -4.74 12.56
C VAL A 416 15.16 -4.89 13.91
N THR A 417 14.40 -4.78 15.00
CA THR A 417 14.95 -4.89 16.38
C THR A 417 15.55 -6.28 16.63
N LYS A 418 14.93 -7.33 16.07
CA LYS A 418 15.42 -8.71 16.21
C LYS A 418 16.76 -8.87 15.49
N VAL A 419 16.89 -8.39 14.26
CA VAL A 419 18.14 -8.40 13.48
C VAL A 419 19.24 -7.59 14.17
N MET A 420 18.91 -6.44 14.78
CA MET A 420 19.87 -5.65 15.54
C MET A 420 20.40 -6.40 16.77
N ASN A 421 19.50 -7.02 17.54
CA ASN A 421 19.85 -7.68 18.80
C ASN A 421 20.52 -9.05 18.61
N GLU A 422 20.03 -9.86 17.66
CA GLU A 422 20.48 -11.25 17.49
C GLU A 422 21.63 -11.38 16.47
N LEU A 423 21.66 -10.53 15.44
CA LEU A 423 22.63 -10.62 14.34
C LEU A 423 23.67 -9.49 14.35
N GLY A 424 23.63 -8.59 15.34
CA GLY A 424 24.64 -7.55 15.52
C GLY A 424 24.62 -6.43 14.47
N TYR A 425 23.48 -6.22 13.80
CA TYR A 425 23.29 -5.07 12.91
C TYR A 425 23.23 -3.76 13.70
N LYS A 426 23.80 -2.70 13.15
CA LYS A 426 23.74 -1.35 13.72
C LYS A 426 22.86 -0.45 12.87
N SER A 427 22.05 0.37 13.52
CA SER A 427 21.23 1.39 12.86
C SER A 427 21.99 2.71 12.75
N TYR A 428 21.85 3.36 11.61
CA TYR A 428 22.43 4.67 11.27
C TYR A 428 21.32 5.57 10.73
N GLN A 429 21.41 6.87 11.00
CA GLN A 429 20.42 7.86 10.58
C GLN A 429 21.08 8.86 9.63
N ILE A 430 20.47 9.09 8.47
CA ILE A 430 20.92 10.12 7.53
C ILE A 430 20.26 11.44 7.92
N GLN A 431 21.09 12.48 8.06
CA GLN A 431 20.65 13.84 8.38
C GLN A 431 20.89 14.76 7.19
N THR A 432 19.91 15.60 6.88
CA THR A 432 20.04 16.67 5.88
C THR A 432 19.53 17.98 6.46
N ALA A 433 19.97 19.11 5.91
CA ALA A 433 19.45 20.42 6.29
C ALA A 433 18.22 20.80 5.45
N ASP A 434 17.25 21.47 6.08
CA ASP A 434 16.20 22.18 5.35
C ASP A 434 16.82 23.39 4.62
N ASP A 435 16.44 23.58 3.35
CA ASP A 435 16.93 24.67 2.52
C ASP A 435 16.42 26.04 3.02
N VAL A 436 15.33 26.06 3.79
CA VAL A 436 14.70 27.30 4.29
C VAL A 436 15.17 27.66 5.71
N ALA A 437 15.27 26.67 6.60
CA ALA A 437 15.57 26.89 8.02
C ALA A 437 17.02 26.56 8.41
N GLY A 438 17.77 25.81 7.58
CA GLY A 438 19.12 25.34 7.91
C GLY A 438 19.18 24.35 9.08
N ILE A 439 18.03 23.91 9.60
CA ILE A 439 17.94 22.99 10.74
C ILE A 439 18.12 21.56 10.20
N PRO A 440 19.10 20.79 10.71
CA PRO A 440 19.24 19.39 10.36
C PRO A 440 18.04 18.57 10.83
N PHE A 441 17.54 17.69 9.98
CA PHE A 441 16.49 16.71 10.31
C PHE A 441 16.83 15.34 9.73
N ILE A 442 16.25 14.30 10.33
CA ILE A 442 16.51 12.91 9.96
C ILE A 442 15.64 12.55 8.75
N THR A 443 16.26 12.15 7.65
CA THR A 443 15.55 11.94 6.38
C THR A 443 15.49 10.49 5.95
N GLY A 444 16.37 9.65 6.48
CA GLY A 444 16.38 8.20 6.26
C GLY A 444 17.09 7.47 7.39
N ALA A 445 16.85 6.17 7.48
CA ALA A 445 17.56 5.25 8.36
C ALA A 445 18.03 4.02 7.60
N TYR A 446 19.13 3.41 8.05
CA TYR A 446 19.55 2.12 7.51
C TYR A 446 20.23 1.25 8.56
N LEU A 447 20.21 -0.06 8.34
CA LEU A 447 20.99 -1.04 9.09
C LEU A 447 22.24 -1.40 8.30
N TYR A 448 23.36 -1.59 8.99
CA TYR A 448 24.57 -2.14 8.37
C TYR A 448 25.27 -3.14 9.28
N ASN A 449 25.79 -4.21 8.67
CA ASN A 449 26.62 -5.21 9.32
C ASN A 449 27.87 -5.48 8.47
N PRO A 450 29.09 -5.18 8.95
CA PRO A 450 30.32 -5.36 8.19
C PRO A 450 30.76 -6.82 8.02
N VAL A 451 30.31 -7.72 8.90
CA VAL A 451 30.61 -9.16 8.82
C VAL A 451 29.71 -9.81 7.77
N ALA A 452 28.40 -9.55 7.85
CA ALA A 452 27.45 -10.05 6.87
C ALA A 452 27.52 -9.30 5.52
N LYS A 453 28.18 -8.12 5.50
CA LYS A 453 28.26 -7.22 4.34
C LYS A 453 26.89 -6.90 3.75
N GLN A 454 25.93 -6.58 4.63
CA GLN A 454 24.56 -6.23 4.22
C GLN A 454 24.19 -4.83 4.68
N PHE A 455 23.49 -4.10 3.82
CA PHE A 455 22.88 -2.79 4.05
C PHE A 455 21.36 -2.92 3.90
N ILE A 456 20.57 -2.35 4.80
CA ILE A 456 19.11 -2.37 4.73
C ILE A 456 18.58 -0.96 5.00
N GLY A 457 18.11 -0.26 3.98
CA GLY A 457 17.46 1.04 4.14
C GLY A 457 16.01 0.85 4.59
N TYR A 458 15.58 1.56 5.63
CA TYR A 458 14.25 1.45 6.23
C TYR A 458 13.78 2.80 6.81
N GLN A 459 12.54 2.88 7.30
CA GLN A 459 12.07 4.05 8.04
C GLN A 459 12.05 3.79 9.54
N SER A 460 12.72 4.66 10.30
CA SER A 460 12.74 4.63 11.77
C SER A 460 11.65 5.54 12.35
N PRO A 461 11.33 5.45 13.66
CA PRO A 461 10.47 6.41 14.33
C PRO A 461 10.96 7.85 14.17
N ALA A 462 12.27 8.07 14.08
CA ALA A 462 12.84 9.40 13.87
C ALA A 462 12.53 9.93 12.46
N VAL A 463 12.61 9.08 11.43
CA VAL A 463 12.20 9.45 10.06
C VAL A 463 10.70 9.75 10.02
N VAL A 464 9.85 8.94 10.66
CA VAL A 464 8.39 9.15 10.72
C VAL A 464 8.04 10.50 11.39
N LYS A 465 8.78 10.90 12.42
CA LYS A 465 8.61 12.23 13.03
C LYS A 465 8.90 13.36 12.03
N SER A 466 10.00 13.27 11.28
CA SER A 466 10.31 14.25 10.23
C SER A 466 9.25 14.27 9.14
N VAL A 467 8.75 13.11 8.71
CA VAL A 467 7.65 13.03 7.73
C VAL A 467 6.41 13.73 8.29
N CYS A 468 6.09 13.53 9.56
CA CYS A 468 4.96 14.21 10.20
C CYS A 468 5.08 15.74 10.16
N GLU A 469 6.25 16.28 10.51
CA GLU A 469 6.52 17.70 10.47
C GLU A 469 6.40 18.24 9.04
N PHE A 470 6.89 17.48 8.06
CA PHE A 470 6.71 17.78 6.64
C PHE A 470 5.23 17.83 6.24
N ILE A 471 4.42 16.83 6.60
CA ILE A 471 2.96 16.81 6.36
C ILE A 471 2.30 18.07 6.93
N LYS A 472 2.58 18.40 8.19
CA LYS A 472 2.00 19.56 8.88
C LYS A 472 2.39 20.87 8.21
N THR A 473 3.67 21.02 7.88
CA THR A 473 4.21 22.23 7.21
C THR A 473 3.61 22.42 5.82
N LYS A 474 3.48 21.33 5.06
CA LYS A 474 2.91 21.36 3.71
C LYS A 474 1.38 21.34 3.70
N GLN A 475 0.74 21.10 4.85
CA GLN A 475 -0.72 20.97 5.03
C GLN A 475 -1.31 19.84 4.18
N LEU A 476 -0.56 18.74 4.05
CA LEU A 476 -1.00 17.58 3.28
C LEU A 476 -2.09 16.82 4.04
N LYS A 477 -2.89 16.04 3.31
CA LYS A 477 -3.94 15.19 3.90
C LYS A 477 -3.36 14.25 4.96
N GLY A 478 -2.19 13.67 4.72
CA GLY A 478 -1.52 12.76 5.65
C GLY A 478 -0.65 11.72 4.95
N VAL A 479 -0.68 10.48 5.45
CA VAL A 479 0.14 9.37 4.92
C VAL A 479 -0.67 8.11 4.63
N ILE A 480 -0.22 7.35 3.64
CA ILE A 480 -0.50 5.92 3.55
C ILE A 480 0.64 5.14 4.18
N LEU A 481 0.38 3.96 4.75
CA LEU A 481 1.43 3.07 5.25
C LEU A 481 1.26 1.66 4.67
N TRP A 482 2.33 1.17 4.05
CA TRP A 482 2.47 -0.20 3.55
C TRP A 482 3.51 -0.98 4.39
N SER A 483 3.16 -2.03 5.12
CA SER A 483 1.80 -2.51 5.43
C SER A 483 1.63 -2.68 6.95
N ALA A 484 0.38 -2.74 7.41
CA ALA A 484 0.11 -2.79 8.85
C ALA A 484 0.68 -4.05 9.53
N ASP A 485 0.69 -5.20 8.87
CA ASP A 485 1.22 -6.46 9.41
C ASP A 485 2.74 -6.48 9.59
N THR A 486 3.45 -5.56 8.92
CA THR A 486 4.91 -5.47 8.97
C THR A 486 5.41 -4.43 9.99
N ASP A 487 4.52 -3.64 10.61
CA ASP A 487 4.86 -2.76 11.74
C ASP A 487 4.89 -3.53 13.08
N LEU A 488 5.46 -2.89 14.11
CA LEU A 488 5.34 -3.33 15.50
C LEU A 488 3.93 -3.02 16.04
N PRO A 489 3.44 -3.80 17.02
CA PRO A 489 2.21 -3.47 17.74
C PRO A 489 2.23 -2.03 18.27
N VAL A 490 1.10 -1.32 18.19
CA VAL A 490 1.00 0.08 18.63
C VAL A 490 1.23 0.31 20.14
N THR A 491 1.31 -0.76 20.94
CA THR A 491 1.75 -0.70 22.34
C THR A 491 3.27 -0.60 22.48
N ASN A 492 4.01 -0.91 21.43
CA ASN A 492 5.45 -0.75 21.37
C ASN A 492 5.78 0.72 21.03
N PRO A 493 6.66 1.39 21.80
CA PRO A 493 7.03 2.78 21.55
C PRO A 493 7.71 3.01 20.19
N ASP A 494 8.29 1.97 19.60
CA ASP A 494 8.96 2.03 18.30
C ASP A 494 8.02 1.71 17.12
N SER A 495 6.72 1.46 17.33
CA SER A 495 5.76 1.32 16.23
C SER A 495 5.72 2.59 15.37
N LEU A 496 5.78 2.42 14.05
CA LEU A 496 5.68 3.53 13.11
C LEU A 496 4.28 4.16 13.16
N VAL A 497 3.23 3.34 13.28
CA VAL A 497 1.85 3.80 13.46
C VAL A 497 1.69 4.58 14.77
N ALA A 498 2.19 4.05 15.88
CA ALA A 498 2.13 4.73 17.18
C ALA A 498 2.90 6.05 17.15
N THR A 499 4.09 6.05 16.54
CA THR A 499 4.90 7.25 16.34
C THR A 499 4.13 8.30 15.56
N TYR A 500 3.64 7.97 14.36
CA TYR A 500 2.89 8.89 13.51
C TYR A 500 1.70 9.50 14.25
N LYS A 501 0.84 8.68 14.87
CA LYS A 501 -0.34 9.20 15.59
C LYS A 501 0.00 9.95 16.88
N SER A 502 1.18 9.75 17.48
CA SER A 502 1.60 10.53 18.64
C SER A 502 2.07 11.94 18.27
N VAL A 503 2.66 12.12 17.09
CA VAL A 503 3.23 13.41 16.67
C VAL A 503 2.36 14.17 15.67
N CYS A 504 1.50 13.49 14.92
CA CYS A 504 0.66 14.10 13.87
C CYS A 504 -0.76 14.44 14.30
N ASN A 505 -1.20 13.88 15.43
CA ASN A 505 -2.52 14.15 15.97
C ASN A 505 -2.56 15.35 16.91
#